data_AF-A0A0S8JS81-F1
#
_entry.id   AF-A0A0S8JS81-F1
#
_cell.length_a   1.000
_cell.length_b   1.000
_cell.length_c   1.000
_cell.angle_alpha   90.00
_cell.angle_beta   90.00
_cell.angle_gamma   90.00
#
_symmetry.space_group_name_H-M   'P 1'
#
loop_
_entity.id
_entity.type
_entity.pdbx_description
1 polymer ?
#
loop_
_entity_poly.entity_id
_entity_poly.type
_entity_poly.pdbx_seq_one_letter_code
_entity_poly.pdbx_strand_id
1 'polypeptide(L)'
;MLSLLRKRDQRTYRVIISDGSLPQMESVLLKNLPFNAQIAIIGHELAHAAEYQTLNSYQLMCTGVLYLWGSFRASMEKGTDLRTMEHGLGWQLLEYAENVREVLLWISSI
;
A
#
# COMPACT_ATOMS: atom_id res chain seq x y z
N MET A 1 -1.32 -17.67 -9.03
CA MET A 1 -2.17 -17.69 -10.24
C MET A 1 -3.56 -18.30 -10.05
N LEU A 2 -3.76 -19.37 -9.25
CA LEU A 2 -5.08 -20.00 -9.06
C LEU A 2 -6.12 -19.19 -8.23
N SER A 3 -5.73 -18.09 -7.58
CA SER A 3 -6.62 -17.29 -6.70
C SER A 3 -7.79 -16.64 -7.46
N LEU A 4 -7.57 -16.20 -8.70
CA LEU A 4 -8.59 -15.54 -9.53
C LEU A 4 -9.72 -16.50 -9.97
N LEU A 5 -9.48 -17.81 -9.95
CA LEU A 5 -10.47 -18.84 -10.27
C LEU A 5 -11.36 -19.21 -9.06
N ARG A 6 -10.99 -18.78 -7.85
CA ARG A 6 -11.77 -19.02 -6.64
C ARG A 6 -12.88 -17.99 -6.50
N LYS A 7 -13.99 -18.41 -5.87
CA LYS A 7 -15.06 -17.50 -5.44
C LYS A 7 -14.49 -16.42 -4.52
N ARG A 8 -15.10 -15.24 -4.55
CA ARG A 8 -14.63 -14.03 -3.85
C ARG A 8 -14.39 -14.25 -2.34
N ASP A 9 -15.27 -14.99 -1.69
CA ASP A 9 -15.26 -15.37 -0.28
C ASP A 9 -14.19 -16.45 0.07
N GLN A 10 -13.62 -17.11 -0.93
CA GLN A 10 -12.60 -18.15 -0.76
C GLN A 10 -11.18 -17.72 -1.17
N ARG A 11 -11.00 -16.41 -1.42
CA ARG A 11 -9.70 -15.85 -1.79
C ARG A 11 -8.86 -15.61 -0.55
N THR A 12 -7.57 -15.89 -0.67
CA THR A 12 -6.56 -15.55 0.33
C THR A 12 -5.71 -14.42 -0.22
N TYR A 13 -5.61 -13.34 0.55
CA TYR A 13 -4.77 -12.18 0.25
C TYR A 13 -3.50 -12.28 1.08
N ARG A 14 -2.35 -12.02 0.46
CA ARG A 14 -1.04 -12.07 1.12
C ARG A 14 -0.43 -10.69 1.06
N VAL A 15 -0.19 -10.10 2.23
CA VAL A 15 0.64 -8.90 2.37
C VAL A 15 2.09 -9.33 2.37
N ILE A 16 2.92 -8.67 1.56
CA ILE A 16 4.35 -8.97 1.42
C ILE A 16 5.09 -7.69 1.80
N ILE A 17 5.94 -7.79 2.81
CA ILE A 17 6.77 -6.68 3.29
C ILE A 17 8.21 -7.01 2.94
N SER A 18 8.88 -6.10 2.24
CA SER A 18 10.29 -6.25 1.89
C SER A 18 11.19 -6.01 3.10
N ASP A 19 12.27 -6.80 3.21
CA ASP A 19 13.30 -6.68 4.24
C ASP A 19 14.56 -5.94 3.77
N GLY A 20 14.62 -5.61 2.48
CA GLY A 20 15.69 -4.83 1.84
C GLY A 20 15.17 -3.83 0.79
N SER A 21 15.98 -2.81 0.54
CA SER A 21 15.70 -1.73 -0.42
C SER A 21 17.01 -1.21 -1.03
N LEU A 22 16.93 -0.23 -1.94
CA LEU A 22 18.09 0.57 -2.30
C LEU A 22 18.65 1.27 -1.05
N PRO A 23 19.97 1.53 -0.96
CA PRO A 23 20.58 2.14 0.24
C PRO A 23 19.93 3.46 0.64
N GLN A 24 19.54 4.29 -0.33
CA GLN A 24 18.90 5.59 -0.10
C GLN A 24 17.47 5.46 0.45
N MET A 25 16.86 4.27 0.37
CA MET A 25 15.48 3.99 0.79
C MET A 25 15.41 3.07 2.01
N GLU A 26 16.56 2.70 2.62
CA GLU A 26 16.57 1.82 3.79
C GLU A 26 15.79 2.39 4.97
N SER A 27 15.81 3.72 5.14
CA SER A 27 15.04 4.42 6.18
C SER A 27 13.53 4.25 6.04
N VAL A 28 13.03 3.92 4.84
CA VAL A 28 11.61 3.71 4.55
C VAL A 28 11.19 2.24 4.69
N LEU A 29 12.14 1.33 4.97
CA LEU A 29 11.79 -0.06 5.29
C LEU A 29 10.91 -0.11 6.54
N LEU A 30 9.90 -0.98 6.53
CA LEU A 30 8.94 -1.10 7.63
C LEU A 30 9.63 -1.20 9.00
N LYS A 31 10.68 -2.02 9.11
CA LYS A 31 11.46 -2.22 10.34
C LYS A 31 12.15 -0.95 10.88
N ASN A 32 12.38 0.03 10.01
CA ASN A 32 13.12 1.25 10.32
C ASN A 32 12.20 2.47 10.52
N LEU A 33 10.89 2.31 10.29
CA LEU A 33 9.92 3.38 10.48
C LEU A 33 9.52 3.54 11.96
N PRO A 34 9.09 4.73 12.38
CA PRO A 34 8.42 4.92 13.67
C PRO A 34 7.19 4.01 13.82
N PHE A 35 6.82 3.69 15.06
CA PHE A 35 5.74 2.74 15.34
C PHE A 35 4.41 3.10 14.67
N ASN A 36 4.01 4.37 14.70
CA ASN A 36 2.79 4.82 14.04
C ASN A 36 2.88 4.70 12.52
N ALA A 37 4.03 5.04 11.92
CA ALA A 37 4.25 4.87 10.49
C ALA A 37 4.23 3.38 10.08
N GLN A 38 4.70 2.47 10.94
CA GLN A 38 4.55 1.02 10.72
C GLN A 38 3.07 0.60 10.71
N ILE A 39 2.28 1.09 11.66
CA ILE A 39 0.83 0.86 11.70
C ILE A 39 0.19 1.39 10.41
N ALA A 40 0.62 2.56 9.93
CA ALA A 40 0.09 3.17 8.70
C ALA A 40 0.30 2.27 7.48
N ILE A 41 1.53 1.80 7.24
CA ILE A 41 1.82 0.92 6.10
C ILE A 41 1.03 -0.38 6.20
N ILE A 42 0.99 -1.02 7.37
CA ILE A 42 0.22 -2.26 7.53
C ILE A 42 -1.26 -1.99 7.25
N GLY A 43 -1.80 -0.87 7.75
CA GLY A 43 -3.15 -0.42 7.48
C GLY A 43 -3.43 -0.20 5.98
N HIS A 44 -2.50 0.44 5.27
CA HIS A 44 -2.56 0.67 3.82
C HIS A 44 -2.65 -0.64 3.04
N GLU A 45 -1.78 -1.59 3.33
CA GLU A 45 -1.78 -2.89 2.67
C GLU A 45 -3.06 -3.70 2.97
N LEU A 46 -3.61 -3.56 4.18
CA LEU A 46 -4.90 -4.14 4.53
C LEU A 46 -6.06 -3.44 3.81
N ALA A 47 -5.98 -2.12 3.57
CA ALA A 47 -6.98 -1.37 2.83
C ALA A 47 -7.02 -1.79 1.34
N HIS A 48 -5.89 -2.15 0.73
CA HIS A 48 -5.86 -2.83 -0.57
C HIS A 48 -6.62 -4.17 -0.51
N ALA A 49 -6.37 -5.00 0.50
CA ALA A 49 -7.06 -6.27 0.64
C ALA A 49 -8.58 -6.08 0.81
N ALA A 50 -9.00 -5.10 1.60
CA ALA A 50 -10.40 -4.73 1.77
C ALA A 50 -11.05 -4.30 0.45
N GLU A 51 -10.34 -3.55 -0.40
CA GLU A 51 -10.80 -3.21 -1.75
C GLU A 51 -10.99 -4.44 -2.62
N TYR A 52 -9.97 -5.30 -2.68
CA TYR A 52 -9.97 -6.48 -3.55
C TYR A 52 -11.01 -7.49 -3.11
N GLN A 53 -11.36 -7.49 -1.82
CA GLN A 53 -12.50 -8.21 -1.30
C GLN A 53 -13.82 -7.69 -1.82
N THR A 54 -13.92 -6.52 -2.47
CA THR A 54 -15.16 -6.02 -3.11
C THR A 54 -15.28 -6.41 -4.58
N LEU A 55 -14.18 -6.83 -5.21
CA LEU A 55 -14.09 -7.02 -6.66
C LEU A 55 -14.40 -8.46 -7.08
N ASN A 56 -15.11 -8.62 -8.19
CA ASN A 56 -15.24 -9.91 -8.86
C ASN A 56 -13.93 -10.30 -9.57
N SER A 57 -13.82 -11.54 -10.09
CA SER A 57 -12.57 -12.03 -10.69
C SER A 57 -12.12 -11.23 -11.90
N TYR A 58 -13.06 -10.80 -12.75
CA TYR A 58 -12.76 -10.01 -13.92
C TYR A 58 -12.28 -8.60 -13.53
N GLN A 59 -12.99 -7.95 -12.61
CA GLN A 59 -12.58 -6.64 -12.09
C GLN A 59 -11.19 -6.70 -11.46
N LEU A 60 -10.92 -7.69 -10.61
CA LEU A 60 -9.60 -7.83 -9.96
C LEU A 60 -8.48 -8.07 -10.99
N MET A 61 -8.75 -8.86 -12.03
CA MET A 61 -7.80 -9.06 -13.13
C MET A 61 -7.57 -7.75 -13.91
N CYS A 62 -8.63 -7.04 -14.27
CA CYS A 62 -8.54 -5.74 -14.93
C CYS A 62 -7.78 -4.73 -14.08
N THR A 63 -8.04 -4.66 -12.78
CA THR A 63 -7.29 -3.81 -11.83
C THR A 63 -5.80 -4.15 -11.88
N GLY A 64 -5.43 -5.43 -11.83
CA GLY A 64 -4.03 -5.85 -11.89
C GLY A 64 -3.33 -5.45 -13.20
N VAL A 65 -4.04 -5.54 -14.33
CA VAL A 65 -3.55 -5.06 -15.64
C VAL A 65 -3.42 -3.54 -15.65
N LEU A 66 -4.47 -2.83 -15.25
CA LEU A 66 -4.52 -1.36 -15.24
C LEU A 66 -3.50 -0.74 -14.28
N TYR A 67 -3.10 -1.46 -13.23
CA TYR A 67 -2.08 -1.01 -12.28
C TYR A 67 -0.72 -0.74 -12.94
N LEU A 68 -0.46 -1.31 -14.12
CA LEU A 68 0.73 -1.01 -14.91
C LEU A 68 0.75 0.45 -15.42
N TRP A 69 -0.41 1.07 -15.61
CA TRP A 69 -0.53 2.47 -16.01
C TRP A 69 -0.39 3.41 -14.80
N GLY A 70 0.57 4.33 -14.88
CA GLY A 70 0.92 5.22 -13.75
C GLY A 70 -0.22 6.10 -13.25
N SER A 71 -1.10 6.59 -14.13
CA SER A 71 -2.26 7.40 -13.75
C SER A 71 -3.31 6.61 -12.97
N PHE A 72 -3.60 5.38 -13.41
CA PHE A 72 -4.52 4.47 -12.72
C PHE A 72 -3.93 4.05 -11.38
N ARG A 73 -2.64 3.70 -11.35
CA ARG A 73 -1.91 3.38 -10.12
C ARG A 73 -2.00 4.51 -9.10
N ALA A 74 -1.67 5.74 -9.51
CA ALA A 74 -1.74 6.90 -8.64
C ALA A 74 -3.16 7.16 -8.10
N SER A 75 -4.19 6.92 -8.90
CA SER A 75 -5.58 7.02 -8.43
C SER A 75 -5.95 5.92 -7.43
N MET A 76 -5.49 4.69 -7.66
CA MET A 76 -5.70 3.55 -6.77
C MET A 76 -5.02 3.75 -5.41
N GLU A 77 -3.75 4.19 -5.40
CA GLU A 77 -3.03 4.49 -4.16
C GLU A 77 -3.74 5.57 -3.34
N LYS A 78 -4.17 6.67 -3.98
CA LYS A 78 -4.96 7.72 -3.30
C LYS A 78 -6.27 7.20 -2.71
N GLY A 79 -6.96 6.30 -3.42
CA GLY A 79 -8.18 5.66 -2.91
C GLY A 79 -7.90 4.74 -1.72
N THR A 80 -6.72 4.11 -1.72
CA THR A 80 -6.26 3.25 -0.63
C THR A 80 -5.87 4.07 0.59
N ASP A 81 -5.18 5.19 0.41
CA ASP A 81 -4.90 6.19 1.46
C ASP A 81 -6.20 6.66 2.12
N LEU A 82 -7.19 7.05 1.31
CA LEU A 82 -8.49 7.48 1.81
C LEU A 82 -9.18 6.38 2.62
N ARG A 83 -9.21 5.15 2.10
CA ARG A 83 -9.80 4.01 2.83
C ARG A 83 -9.06 3.74 4.14
N THR A 84 -7.74 3.88 4.18
CA THR A 84 -6.93 3.76 5.40
C THR A 84 -7.33 4.82 6.43
N MET A 85 -7.56 6.06 5.98
CA MET A 85 -8.10 7.13 6.84
C MET A 85 -9.51 6.82 7.34
N GLU A 86 -10.40 6.29 6.49
CA GLU A 86 -11.77 5.90 6.84
C GLU A 86 -11.79 4.78 7.91
N HIS A 87 -10.75 3.95 7.99
CA HIS A 87 -10.57 2.94 9.04
C HIS A 87 -9.91 3.50 10.31
N GLY A 88 -9.78 4.83 10.43
CA GLY A 88 -9.30 5.49 11.64
C GLY A 88 -7.77 5.61 11.75
N LEU A 89 -7.02 5.31 10.69
CA LEU A 89 -5.55 5.35 10.68
C LEU A 89 -4.98 6.63 10.07
N GLY A 90 -5.78 7.69 9.99
CA GLY A 90 -5.37 8.94 9.33
C GLY A 90 -4.20 9.65 10.02
N TRP A 91 -4.10 9.58 11.35
CA TRP A 91 -2.97 10.18 12.08
C TRP A 91 -1.67 9.44 11.80
N GLN A 92 -1.71 8.11 11.81
CA GLN A 92 -0.60 7.24 11.48
C GLN A 92 -0.14 7.46 10.04
N LEU A 93 -1.09 7.60 9.10
CA LEU A 93 -0.82 7.86 7.70
C LEU A 93 -0.16 9.22 7.48
N LEU A 94 -0.58 10.25 8.22
CA LEU A 94 0.06 11.56 8.19
C LEU A 94 1.52 11.47 8.66
N GLU A 95 1.77 10.83 9.80
CA GLU A 95 3.13 10.65 10.33
C GLU A 95 4.02 9.87 9.35
N TYR A 96 3.49 8.83 8.70
CA TYR A 96 4.19 8.13 7.63
C TYR A 96 4.54 9.04 6.46
N ALA A 97 3.59 9.84 5.98
CA ALA A 97 3.81 10.77 4.86
C ALA A 97 4.88 11.82 5.18
N GLU A 98 4.91 12.33 6.41
CA GLU A 98 5.95 13.25 6.90
C GLU A 98 7.33 12.59 6.89
N ASN A 99 7.45 11.39 7.46
CA ASN A 99 8.70 10.62 7.47
C ASN A 99 9.25 10.38 6.06
N VAL A 100 8.40 9.93 5.13
CA VAL A 100 8.81 9.70 3.74
C VAL A 100 9.24 11.00 3.07
N ARG A 101 8.52 12.10 3.31
CA ARG A 101 8.83 13.41 2.74
C ARG A 101 10.20 13.91 3.19
N GLU A 102 10.53 13.76 4.47
CA GLU A 102 11.84 14.13 5.01
C GLU A 102 12.97 13.36 4.33
N VAL A 103 12.80 12.03 4.18
CA VAL A 103 13.78 11.18 3.47
C VAL A 103 13.96 11.63 2.03
N LEU A 104 12.87 11.89 1.30
CA LEU A 104 12.94 12.35 -0.09
C LEU A 104 13.64 13.70 -0.23
N LEU A 105 13.37 14.65 0.67
CA LEU A 105 14.04 15.95 0.68
C LEU A 105 15.54 15.80 0.95
N TRP A 106 15.92 14.91 1.88
CA TRP A 106 17.32 14.60 2.16
C TRP A 106 18.02 14.01 0.93
N ILE A 107 17.42 13.02 0.24
CA ILE A 107 17.97 12.43 -0.98
C ILE A 107 18.15 13.50 -2.07
N SER A 108 17.18 14.41 -2.24
CA SER A 108 17.25 15.47 -3.26
C SER A 108 18.30 16.55 -2.99
N SER A 109 18.88 16.57 -1.79
CA SER A 109 19.89 17.54 -1.34
C SER A 109 21.33 17.01 -1.46
N ILE A 110 21.50 15.77 -1.93
CA ILE A 110 22.79 15.09 -2.18
C ILE A 110 23.07 15.08 -3.69
#